data_AF-A0A2G9Z762-F1
#
_entry.id   AF-A0A2G9Z762-F1
#
_cell.length_a   1.000
_cell.length_b   1.000
_cell.length_c   1.000
_cell.angle_alpha   90.00
_cell.angle_beta   90.00
_cell.angle_gamma   90.00
#
_symmetry.space_group_name_H-M   'P 1'
#
loop_
_entity.id
_entity.type
_entity.pdbx_description
1 polymer ?
#
loop_
_entity_poly.entity_id
_entity_poly.type
_entity_poly.pdbx_seq_one_letter_code
_entity_poly.pdbx_strand_id
1 'polypeptide(L)'
;MKKRTVVLVIFVFLFVIASFFISKSYSSLKISKAEAQRDCETLSFCQEKFKRYEEMISLASANFHTGVLSSISREFAEMANENGVLDTQEQYFMLISIRLKKRVAEIEGHVLSDEIDATYAKIFVEISKKLEACGMKLPNI
;
A
#
# COMPACT_ATOMS: atom_id res chain seq x y z
N MET A 1 -49.80 6.99 -27.75
CA MET A 1 -49.05 5.93 -27.03
C MET A 1 -47.52 6.13 -27.13
N LYS A 2 -46.95 7.27 -26.68
CA LYS A 2 -45.48 7.51 -26.72
C LYS A 2 -44.85 7.83 -25.35
N LYS A 3 -45.66 8.14 -24.32
CA LYS A 3 -45.16 8.53 -22.98
C LYS A 3 -44.84 7.35 -22.05
N ARG A 4 -45.36 6.15 -22.30
CA ARG A 4 -45.13 4.97 -21.42
C ARG A 4 -43.76 4.31 -21.62
N THR A 5 -43.21 4.38 -22.84
CA THR A 5 -41.93 3.72 -23.17
C THR A 5 -40.72 4.44 -22.56
N VAL A 6 -40.76 5.77 -22.47
CA VAL A 6 -39.65 6.57 -21.92
C VAL A 6 -39.47 6.36 -20.41
N VAL A 7 -40.57 6.21 -19.67
CA VAL A 7 -40.53 5.97 -18.21
C VAL A 7 -39.93 4.59 -17.89
N LEU A 8 -40.20 3.59 -18.72
CA LEU A 8 -39.73 2.22 -18.53
C LEU A 8 -38.21 2.10 -18.80
N VAL A 9 -37.68 2.83 -19.77
CA VAL A 9 -36.23 2.88 -20.05
C VAL A 9 -35.47 3.57 -18.92
N ILE A 10 -36.01 4.64 -18.32
CA ILE A 10 -35.38 5.34 -17.19
C ILE A 10 -35.34 4.43 -15.95
N PHE A 11 -36.42 3.68 -15.67
CA PHE A 11 -36.44 2.73 -14.56
C PHE A 11 -35.43 1.58 -14.73
N VAL A 12 -35.29 1.05 -15.95
CA VAL A 12 -34.28 0.00 -16.23
C VAL A 12 -32.87 0.57 -16.10
N PHE A 13 -32.61 1.79 -16.59
CA PHE A 13 -31.30 2.42 -16.49
C PHE A 13 -30.91 2.71 -15.03
N LEU A 14 -31.86 3.19 -14.20
CA LEU A 14 -31.64 3.38 -12.77
C LEU A 14 -31.44 2.05 -12.02
N PHE A 15 -32.12 0.97 -12.43
CA PHE A 15 -31.95 -0.35 -11.83
C PHE A 15 -30.59 -0.98 -12.16
N VAL A 16 -30.08 -0.77 -13.39
CA VAL A 16 -28.73 -1.19 -13.80
C VAL A 16 -27.66 -0.41 -13.05
N ILE A 17 -27.84 0.90 -12.87
CA ILE A 17 -26.91 1.72 -12.07
C ILE A 17 -26.93 1.28 -10.60
N ALA A 18 -28.12 1.09 -10.00
CA ALA A 18 -28.25 0.62 -8.63
C ALA A 18 -27.61 -0.75 -8.42
N SER A 19 -27.78 -1.69 -9.36
CA SER A 19 -27.12 -3.01 -9.28
C SER A 19 -25.60 -2.93 -9.48
N PHE A 20 -25.08 -1.99 -10.28
CA PHE A 20 -23.64 -1.73 -10.38
C PHE A 20 -23.05 -1.13 -9.09
N PHE A 21 -23.78 -0.24 -8.40
CA PHE A 21 -23.37 0.34 -7.12
C PHE A 21 -23.50 -0.64 -5.94
N ILE A 22 -24.51 -1.52 -5.94
CA ILE A 22 -24.68 -2.57 -4.92
C ILE A 22 -23.61 -3.67 -5.12
N SER A 23 -23.26 -4.01 -6.36
CA SER A 23 -22.21 -5.01 -6.65
C SER A 23 -20.83 -4.54 -6.21
N LYS A 24 -20.55 -3.23 -6.30
CA LYS A 24 -19.29 -2.63 -5.81
C LYS A 24 -19.26 -2.42 -4.30
N SER A 25 -20.43 -2.34 -3.64
CA SER A 25 -20.54 -2.13 -2.18
C SER A 25 -20.63 -3.43 -1.39
N TYR A 26 -21.01 -4.56 -1.99
CA TYR A 26 -21.05 -5.87 -1.31
C TYR A 26 -19.76 -6.68 -1.44
N SER A 27 -18.89 -6.36 -2.40
CA SER A 27 -17.58 -7.03 -2.54
C SER A 27 -16.55 -6.56 -1.51
N SER A 28 -16.79 -5.46 -0.78
CA SER A 28 -15.89 -4.94 0.25
C SER A 28 -16.00 -5.65 1.61
N LEU A 29 -17.00 -6.54 1.79
CA LEU A 29 -17.37 -7.07 3.10
C LEU A 29 -16.95 -8.52 3.36
N LYS A 30 -16.25 -9.16 2.41
CA LYS A 30 -15.59 -10.46 2.64
C LYS A 30 -14.32 -10.53 1.82
N ILE A 31 -13.24 -9.90 2.30
CA ILE A 31 -11.89 -10.42 2.01
C ILE A 31 -11.97 -11.93 2.30
N SER A 32 -11.74 -12.77 1.30
CA SER A 32 -11.88 -14.20 1.50
C SER A 32 -10.88 -14.62 2.59
N LYS A 33 -11.26 -15.52 3.50
CA LYS A 33 -10.33 -15.98 4.56
C LYS A 33 -8.98 -16.44 3.99
N ALA A 34 -8.99 -17.00 2.77
CA ALA A 34 -7.79 -17.40 2.04
C ALA A 34 -6.92 -16.21 1.59
N GLU A 35 -7.54 -15.10 1.18
CA GLU A 35 -6.82 -13.88 0.80
C GLU A 35 -6.18 -13.20 2.00
N ALA A 36 -6.90 -13.09 3.13
CA ALA A 36 -6.33 -12.57 4.37
C ALA A 36 -5.16 -13.43 4.87
N GLN A 37 -5.25 -14.75 4.77
CA GLN A 37 -4.16 -15.66 5.13
C GLN A 37 -2.92 -15.45 4.25
N ARG A 38 -3.11 -15.33 2.93
CA ARG A 38 -2.00 -15.04 2.00
C ARG A 38 -1.34 -13.70 2.31
N ASP A 39 -2.13 -12.66 2.60
CA ASP A 39 -1.59 -11.36 3.00
C ASP A 39 -0.70 -11.49 4.25
N CYS A 40 -1.10 -12.28 5.25
CA CYS A 40 -0.28 -12.49 6.44
C CYS A 40 1.02 -13.25 6.16
N GLU A 41 0.99 -14.26 5.29
CA GLU A 41 2.20 -14.99 4.88
C GLU A 41 3.15 -14.07 4.10
N THR A 42 2.63 -13.28 3.16
CA THR A 42 3.39 -12.29 2.41
C THR A 42 3.99 -11.22 3.33
N LEU A 43 3.21 -10.67 4.26
CA LEU A 43 3.70 -9.67 5.21
C LEU A 43 4.77 -10.23 6.16
N SER A 44 4.63 -11.48 6.60
CA SER A 44 5.65 -12.18 7.39
C SER A 44 6.97 -12.28 6.62
N PHE A 45 6.92 -12.69 5.35
CA PHE A 45 8.08 -12.71 4.46
C PHE A 45 8.72 -11.32 4.32
N CYS A 46 7.90 -10.29 4.10
CA CYS A 46 8.38 -8.92 3.96
C CYS A 46 9.08 -8.42 5.24
N GLN A 47 8.54 -8.74 6.42
CA GLN A 47 9.17 -8.41 7.70
C GLN A 47 10.50 -9.15 7.91
N GLU A 48 10.59 -10.43 7.51
CA GLU A 48 11.85 -11.17 7.56
C GLU A 48 12.92 -10.53 6.67
N LYS A 49 12.53 -10.08 5.46
CA LYS A 49 13.43 -9.32 4.59
C LYS A 49 13.87 -8.00 5.24
N PHE A 50 12.94 -7.25 5.83
CA PHE A 50 13.27 -6.01 6.54
C PHE A 50 14.27 -6.23 7.67
N LYS A 51 14.11 -7.28 8.48
CA LYS A 51 15.02 -7.60 9.60
C LYS A 51 16.48 -7.74 9.18
N ARG A 52 16.76 -8.13 7.93
CA ARG A 52 18.13 -8.23 7.40
C ARG A 52 18.82 -6.86 7.25
N TYR A 53 18.04 -5.79 7.17
CA TYR A 53 18.51 -4.42 7.04
C TYR A 53 18.35 -3.60 8.32
N GLU A 54 17.59 -4.10 9.31
CA GLU A 54 17.16 -3.34 10.49
C GLU A 54 18.34 -2.71 11.25
N GLU A 55 19.40 -3.48 11.51
CA GLU A 55 20.59 -2.97 12.19
C GLU A 55 21.30 -1.88 11.37
N MET A 56 21.48 -2.10 10.06
CA MET A 56 22.12 -1.12 9.17
C MET A 56 21.30 0.17 9.05
N ILE A 57 19.97 0.07 8.96
CA ILE A 57 19.05 1.22 8.93
C ILE A 57 19.15 2.00 10.24
N SER A 58 19.13 1.30 11.38
CA SER A 58 19.23 1.91 12.71
C SER A 58 20.55 2.68 12.88
N LEU A 59 21.68 2.03 12.57
CA LEU A 59 23.01 2.64 12.65
C LEU A 59 23.16 3.81 11.68
N ALA A 60 22.70 3.67 10.43
CA ALA A 60 22.80 4.74 9.45
C ALA A 60 21.93 5.95 9.83
N SER A 61 20.75 5.71 10.40
CA SER A 61 19.86 6.78 10.87
C SER A 61 20.42 7.53 12.07
N ALA A 62 21.05 6.82 13.01
CA ALA A 62 21.66 7.42 14.20
C ALA A 62 22.91 8.27 13.86
N ASN A 63 23.62 7.90 12.79
CA ASN A 63 24.85 8.57 12.37
C ASN A 63 24.68 9.47 11.13
N PHE A 64 23.43 9.74 10.72
CA PHE A 64 23.10 10.59 9.57
C PHE A 64 23.77 10.16 8.25
N HIS A 65 23.99 8.86 8.06
CA HIS A 65 24.58 8.29 6.84
C HIS A 65 23.54 8.14 5.73
N THR A 66 23.17 9.25 5.08
CA THR A 66 22.13 9.29 4.05
C THR A 66 22.42 8.41 2.83
N GLY A 67 23.70 8.19 2.50
CA GLY A 67 24.09 7.30 1.41
C GLY A 67 23.70 5.83 1.63
N VAL A 68 23.84 5.33 2.87
CA VAL A 68 23.43 3.96 3.23
C VAL A 68 21.90 3.84 3.18
N LEU A 69 21.19 4.80 3.79
CA LEU A 69 19.72 4.83 3.77
C LEU A 69 19.17 4.89 2.35
N SER A 70 19.80 5.69 1.47
CA SER A 70 19.44 5.81 0.06
C SER A 70 19.69 4.52 -0.72
N SER A 71 20.79 3.81 -0.45
CA SER A 71 21.08 2.51 -1.07
C SER A 71 20.03 1.47 -0.67
N ILE A 72 19.75 1.34 0.62
CA ILE A 72 18.74 0.40 1.14
C ILE A 72 17.35 0.75 0.60
N SER A 73 17.01 2.04 0.53
CA SER A 73 15.76 2.50 -0.07
C SER A 73 15.60 2.06 -1.53
N ARG A 74 16.68 2.11 -2.32
CA ARG A 74 16.68 1.66 -3.71
C ARG A 74 16.46 0.14 -3.81
N GLU A 75 17.11 -0.65 -2.95
CA GLU A 75 16.93 -2.10 -2.92
C GLU A 75 15.46 -2.47 -2.62
N PHE A 76 14.82 -1.79 -1.67
CA PHE A 76 13.38 -1.98 -1.43
C PHE A 76 12.51 -1.55 -2.62
N ALA A 77 12.87 -0.48 -3.33
CA ALA A 77 12.14 -0.08 -4.54
C ALA A 77 12.27 -1.12 -5.67
N GLU A 78 13.44 -1.75 -5.80
CA GLU A 78 13.67 -2.82 -6.77
C GLU A 78 12.82 -4.06 -6.44
N MET A 79 12.79 -4.47 -5.17
CA MET A 79 11.92 -5.56 -4.69
C MET A 79 10.41 -5.26 -4.89
N ALA A 80 10.04 -3.98 -4.97
CA ALA A 80 8.65 -3.55 -5.18
C ALA A 80 8.20 -3.58 -6.65
N ASN A 81 9.10 -3.81 -7.61
CA ASN A 81 8.82 -3.72 -9.05
C ASN A 81 8.85 -5.10 -9.75
N GLU A 82 8.76 -6.20 -9.01
CA GLU A 82 8.99 -7.53 -9.57
C GLU A 82 7.83 -8.08 -10.42
N ASN A 83 6.56 -7.67 -10.19
CA ASN A 83 5.40 -8.37 -10.77
C ASN A 83 4.41 -7.48 -11.57
N GLY A 84 4.54 -6.15 -11.53
CA GLY A 84 3.74 -5.23 -12.36
C GLY A 84 2.26 -5.12 -11.95
N VAL A 85 1.88 -5.75 -10.84
CA VAL A 85 0.60 -5.58 -10.14
C VAL A 85 0.95 -5.25 -8.70
N LEU A 86 0.51 -4.08 -8.23
CA LEU A 86 0.80 -3.55 -6.89
C LEU A 86 0.14 -4.41 -5.80
N ASP A 87 0.69 -5.59 -5.57
CA ASP A 87 0.26 -6.56 -4.58
C ASP A 87 0.75 -6.18 -3.17
N THR A 88 0.40 -6.98 -2.16
CA THR A 88 0.76 -6.70 -0.76
C THR A 88 2.28 -6.61 -0.55
N GLN A 89 3.07 -7.39 -1.30
CA GLN A 89 4.53 -7.36 -1.22
C GLN A 89 5.07 -6.07 -1.81
N GLU A 90 4.64 -5.74 -3.04
CA GLU A 90 5.08 -4.52 -3.74
C GLU A 90 4.71 -3.26 -2.94
N GLN A 91 3.48 -3.22 -2.41
CA GLN A 91 3.02 -2.15 -1.51
C GLN A 91 3.90 -2.01 -0.27
N TYR A 92 4.23 -3.12 0.40
CA TYR A 92 5.05 -3.09 1.61
C TYR A 92 6.46 -2.57 1.31
N PHE A 93 7.13 -3.11 0.29
CA PHE A 93 8.49 -2.68 -0.04
C PHE A 93 8.54 -1.25 -0.57
N MET A 94 7.55 -0.82 -1.35
CA MET A 94 7.41 0.58 -1.75
C MET A 94 7.25 1.50 -0.53
N LEU A 95 6.43 1.09 0.46
CA LEU A 95 6.26 1.84 1.70
C LEU A 95 7.58 2.01 2.46
N ILE A 96 8.36 0.94 2.61
CA ILE A 96 9.67 1.01 3.27
C ILE A 96 10.63 1.91 2.48
N SER A 97 10.67 1.77 1.16
CA SER A 97 11.49 2.62 0.28
C SER A 97 11.18 4.10 0.48
N ILE A 98 9.90 4.48 0.42
CA ILE A 98 9.47 5.88 0.59
C ILE A 98 9.80 6.40 1.99
N ARG A 99 9.59 5.59 3.05
CA ARG A 99 9.94 6.00 4.42
C ARG A 99 11.43 6.28 4.59
N LEU A 100 12.28 5.46 3.99
CA LEU A 100 13.73 5.70 4.00
C LEU A 100 14.09 6.97 3.21
N LYS A 101 13.48 7.22 2.05
CA LYS A 101 13.69 8.49 1.30
C LYS A 101 13.23 9.70 2.09
N LYS A 102 12.09 9.58 2.77
CA LYS A 102 11.58 10.64 3.65
C LYS A 102 12.57 10.93 4.77
N ARG A 103 13.12 9.88 5.39
CA ARG A 103 14.15 10.03 6.42
C ARG A 103 15.41 10.70 5.90
N VAL A 104 15.86 10.35 4.69
CA VAL A 104 16.98 11.03 4.02
C VAL A 104 16.68 12.51 3.80
N ALA A 105 15.51 12.82 3.23
CA ALA A 105 15.10 14.20 2.99
C ALA A 105 15.06 15.02 4.29
N GLU A 106 14.52 14.44 5.38
CA GLU A 106 14.51 15.08 6.70
C GLU A 106 15.93 15.40 7.22
N ILE A 107 16.89 14.48 7.05
CA ILE A 107 18.28 14.68 7.45
C ILE A 107 18.96 15.76 6.60
N GLU A 108 18.64 15.81 5.31
CA GLU A 108 19.22 16.77 4.34
C GLU A 108 18.53 18.14 4.36
N GLY A 109 17.46 18.32 5.14
CA GLY A 109 16.70 19.57 5.22
C GLY A 109 15.79 19.81 4.00
N HIS A 110 15.32 18.73 3.39
CA HIS A 110 14.42 18.72 2.24
C HIS A 110 13.07 18.08 2.58
N VAL A 111 12.09 18.28 1.70
CA VAL A 111 10.77 17.63 1.75
C VAL A 111 10.54 16.85 0.47
N LEU A 112 9.82 15.73 0.57
CA LEU A 112 9.37 14.97 -0.59
C LEU A 112 8.28 15.76 -1.34
N SER A 113 8.05 15.40 -2.62
CA SER A 113 6.98 16.02 -3.40
C SER A 113 5.60 15.56 -2.94
N ASP A 114 4.59 16.43 -3.13
CA ASP A 114 3.19 16.16 -2.76
C ASP A 114 2.63 14.86 -3.40
N GLU A 115 3.08 14.53 -4.61
CA GLU A 115 2.69 13.31 -5.32
C GLU A 115 3.20 12.04 -4.61
N ILE A 116 4.43 12.08 -4.10
CA ILE A 116 5.01 10.98 -3.32
C ILE A 116 4.28 10.84 -1.99
N ASP A 117 3.92 11.95 -1.34
CA ASP A 117 3.17 11.95 -0.07
C ASP A 117 1.74 11.40 -0.22
N ALA A 118 1.05 11.71 -1.32
CA ALA A 118 -0.28 11.15 -1.59
C ALA A 118 -0.23 9.63 -1.84
N THR A 119 0.74 9.19 -2.63
CA THR A 119 0.99 7.76 -2.91
C THR A 119 1.35 7.01 -1.61
N TYR A 120 2.22 7.61 -0.81
CA TYR A 120 2.60 7.13 0.51
C TYR A 120 1.39 6.97 1.44
N ALA A 121 0.54 7.98 1.56
CA ALA A 121 -0.60 7.96 2.47
C ALA A 121 -1.58 6.82 2.17
N LYS A 122 -1.85 6.56 0.88
CA LYS A 122 -2.71 5.45 0.46
C LYS A 122 -2.11 4.10 0.83
N ILE A 123 -0.85 3.86 0.46
CA ILE A 123 -0.15 2.60 0.72
C ILE A 123 -0.01 2.37 2.23
N PHE A 124 0.33 3.41 2.98
CA PHE A 124 0.46 3.36 4.44
C PHE A 124 -0.84 2.85 5.08
N VAL A 125 -1.98 3.43 4.73
CA VAL A 125 -3.29 3.02 5.28
C VAL A 125 -3.62 1.56 4.93
N GLU A 126 -3.38 1.14 3.68
CA GLU A 126 -3.67 -0.23 3.23
C GLU A 126 -2.79 -1.26 3.94
N ILE A 127 -1.48 -1.03 3.98
CA ILE A 127 -0.52 -1.95 4.64
C ILE A 127 -0.71 -1.97 6.15
N SER A 128 -0.94 -0.83 6.81
CA SER A 128 -1.18 -0.80 8.25
C SER A 128 -2.41 -1.62 8.64
N LYS A 129 -3.50 -1.56 7.87
CA LYS A 129 -4.70 -2.38 8.11
C LYS A 129 -4.41 -3.88 7.97
N LYS A 130 -3.67 -4.27 6.92
CA LYS A 130 -3.31 -5.69 6.71
C LYS A 130 -2.39 -6.20 7.82
N LEU A 131 -1.39 -5.42 8.23
CA LEU A 131 -0.51 -5.74 9.35
C LEU A 131 -1.29 -5.93 10.66
N GLU A 132 -2.20 -5.01 10.97
CA GLU A 132 -3.04 -5.10 12.17
C GLU A 132 -3.91 -6.36 12.16
N ALA A 133 -4.53 -6.68 11.02
CA ALA A 133 -5.31 -7.91 10.86
C ALA A 133 -4.48 -9.19 11.06
N CYS A 134 -3.17 -9.13 10.80
CA CYS A 134 -2.22 -10.21 11.00
C CYS A 134 -1.53 -10.19 12.38
N GLY A 135 -1.89 -9.26 13.28
CA GLY A 135 -1.24 -9.11 14.59
C GLY A 135 0.20 -8.58 14.51
N MET A 136 0.56 -7.94 13.40
CA MET A 136 1.88 -7.42 13.09
C MET A 136 1.89 -5.88 13.19
N LYS A 137 3.09 -5.30 13.25
CA LYS A 137 3.30 -3.84 13.24
C LYS A 137 4.23 -3.45 12.11
N LEU A 138 4.04 -2.23 11.62
CA LEU A 138 4.98 -1.63 10.68
C LEU A 138 6.31 -1.37 11.43
N PRO A 139 7.47 -1.71 10.85
CA PRO A 139 8.75 -1.52 11.53
C PRO A 139 9.09 -0.03 11.70
N ASN A 140 9.92 0.28 12.68
CA ASN A 140 10.41 1.65 12.90
C ASN A 140 11.61 1.95 11.99
N ILE A 141 11.65 3.19 11.49
CA ILE A 141 12.70 3.76 10.64
C ILE A 141 12.97 5.16 11.17
#